data_AF-A0AB39J855-F1
#
_entry.id   AF-A0AB39J855-F1
#
_cell.length_a   1.000
_cell.length_b   1.000
_cell.length_c   1.000
_cell.angle_alpha   90.00
_cell.angle_beta   90.00
_cell.angle_gamma   90.00
#
_symmetry.space_group_name_H-M   'P 1'
#
loop_
_entity.id
_entity.type
_entity.pdbx_description
1 polymer ?
#
loop_
_entity_poly.entity_id
_entity_poly.type
_entity_poly.pdbx_seq_one_letter_code
_entity_poly.pdbx_strand_id
1 'polypeptide(L)' 'MLAGEKIDRATGSFIIRGEAMPIKVNKDKIPIGLIANTTFKRDIKEGEIISFDDVKIPKSLARTAWEDTLKCL' A
#
# COMPACT_ATOMS: atom_id res chain seq x y z
N MET A 1 6.74 -2.84 -12.10
CA MET A 1 5.34 -2.39 -12.26
C MET A 1 5.35 -1.11 -13.06
N LEU A 2 4.43 -0.96 -14.01
CA LEU A 2 4.36 0.24 -14.86
C LEU A 2 3.32 1.23 -14.35
N ALA A 3 3.50 2.50 -14.68
CA ALA A 3 2.49 3.53 -14.45
C ALA A 3 1.14 3.13 -15.09
N GLY A 4 0.06 3.30 -14.35
CA GLY A 4 -1.30 2.91 -14.77
C GLY A 4 -1.65 1.44 -14.50
N GLU A 5 -0.69 0.60 -14.16
CA GLU A 5 -0.95 -0.80 -13.82
C GLU A 5 -1.73 -0.92 -12.51
N LYS A 6 -2.71 -1.82 -12.48
CA LYS A 6 -3.54 -2.09 -11.29
C LYS A 6 -3.10 -3.40 -10.63
N ILE A 7 -2.94 -3.38 -9.31
CA ILE A 7 -2.67 -4.58 -8.52
C ILE A 7 -4.00 -5.22 -8.12
N ASP A 8 -4.28 -6.42 -8.63
CA ASP A 8 -5.49 -7.16 -8.24
C ASP A 8 -5.34 -7.77 -6.84
N ARG A 9 -4.21 -8.47 -6.60
CA ARG A 9 -3.89 -9.11 -5.31
C ARG A 9 -2.48 -8.79 -4.84
N ALA A 10 -2.39 -8.11 -3.69
CA ALA A 10 -1.11 -7.83 -3.02
C ALA A 10 -0.69 -9.02 -2.14
N THR A 11 -1.36 -9.21 -0.99
CA THR A 11 -1.05 -10.30 -0.06
C THR A 11 -1.32 -11.68 -0.67
N GLY A 12 -0.35 -12.59 -0.55
CA GLY A 12 -0.43 -13.93 -1.11
C GLY A 12 -0.16 -14.01 -2.62
N SER A 13 0.38 -12.94 -3.22
CA SER A 13 0.98 -12.97 -4.56
C SER A 13 2.50 -13.00 -4.48
N PHE A 14 3.16 -13.09 -5.63
CA PHE A 14 4.63 -13.04 -5.76
C PHE A 14 5.16 -11.66 -6.18
N ILE A 15 4.28 -10.66 -6.31
CA ILE A 15 4.63 -9.35 -6.89
C ILE A 15 5.09 -8.38 -5.81
N ILE A 16 4.52 -8.48 -4.60
CA ILE A 16 4.76 -7.53 -3.51
C ILE A 16 5.02 -8.29 -2.22
N ARG A 17 6.08 -7.87 -1.53
CA ARG A 17 6.43 -8.34 -0.20
C ARG A 17 6.23 -7.20 0.80
N GLY A 18 5.65 -7.53 1.94
CA GLY A 18 5.57 -6.63 3.10
C GLY A 18 6.56 -7.03 4.19
N GLU A 19 6.77 -6.11 5.12
CA GLU A 19 7.49 -6.34 6.37
C GLU A 19 6.59 -5.95 7.54
N ALA A 20 6.61 -6.75 8.61
CA ALA A 20 5.89 -6.43 9.83
C ALA A 20 6.64 -5.34 10.60
N MET A 21 5.94 -4.24 10.92
CA MET A 21 6.55 -3.07 11.56
C MET A 21 5.59 -2.41 12.56
N PRO A 22 6.11 -1.76 13.62
CA PRO A 22 5.26 -1.03 14.57
C PRO A 22 4.65 0.20 13.90
N ILE A 23 3.32 0.31 13.94
CA ILE A 23 2.60 1.41 13.29
C ILE A 23 2.99 2.76 13.90
N LYS A 24 3.17 2.84 15.23
CA LYS A 24 3.44 4.09 15.95
C LYS A 24 4.61 4.91 15.39
N VAL A 25 5.64 4.23 14.85
CA VAL A 25 6.85 4.85 14.30
C VAL A 25 6.96 4.75 12.76
N ASN A 26 5.96 4.16 12.10
CA ASN A 26 5.95 3.93 10.64
C ASN A 26 4.59 4.33 10.01
N LYS A 27 4.01 5.45 10.47
CA LYS A 27 2.67 5.93 10.01
C LYS A 27 2.62 6.28 8.52
N ASP A 28 3.78 6.56 7.92
CA ASP A 28 3.99 6.89 6.49
C ASP A 28 4.05 5.66 5.57
N LYS A 29 4.13 4.45 6.13
CA LYS A 29 4.20 3.21 5.35
C LYS A 29 2.81 2.73 4.97
N ILE A 30 2.68 2.24 3.73
CA ILE A 30 1.41 1.69 3.26
C ILE A 30 1.21 0.30 3.88
N PRO A 31 0.12 0.05 4.62
CA PRO A 31 -0.25 -1.31 5.00
C PRO A 31 -0.51 -2.15 3.76
N ILE A 32 0.07 -3.36 3.68
CA ILE A 32 -0.05 -4.23 2.50
C ILE A 32 -1.51 -4.52 2.11
N GLY A 33 -2.44 -4.53 3.09
CA GLY A 33 -3.87 -4.68 2.85
C GLY A 33 -4.50 -3.53 2.05
N LEU A 34 -3.90 -2.34 2.05
CA LEU A 34 -4.35 -1.19 1.25
C LEU A 34 -3.82 -1.21 -0.18
N ILE A 35 -2.84 -2.06 -0.50
CA ILE A 35 -2.23 -2.14 -1.84
C ILE A 35 -3.12 -2.91 -2.83
N ALA A 36 -4.00 -3.78 -2.35
CA ALA A 36 -4.98 -4.44 -3.20
C ALA A 36 -5.89 -3.42 -3.89
N ASN A 37 -6.12 -3.59 -5.19
CA ASN A 37 -6.87 -2.71 -6.06
C ASN A 37 -6.29 -1.30 -6.28
N THR A 38 -5.02 -1.07 -5.96
CA THR A 38 -4.36 0.21 -6.21
C THR A 38 -3.82 0.31 -7.63
N THR A 39 -3.67 1.55 -8.13
CA THR A 39 -3.07 1.85 -9.43
C THR A 39 -1.77 2.61 -9.23
N PHE A 40 -0.69 2.19 -9.89
CA PHE A 40 0.58 2.90 -9.85
C PHE A 40 0.52 4.23 -10.61
N LYS A 41 1.08 5.28 -10.03
CA LYS A 41 1.20 6.61 -10.64
C LYS A 41 2.50 6.76 -11.44
N ARG A 42 3.52 5.97 -11.12
CA ARG A 42 4.82 5.92 -11.82
C ARG A 42 5.32 4.49 -11.93
N ASP A 43 6.35 4.29 -12.74
CA ASP A 43 7.06 3.02 -12.81
C ASP A 43 7.80 2.73 -11.49
N ILE A 44 7.74 1.46 -11.07
CA ILE A 44 8.40 0.92 -9.88
C ILE A 44 9.28 -0.24 -10.29
N LYS A 45 10.56 -0.16 -9.94
CA LYS A 45 11.54 -1.22 -10.19
C LYS A 45 11.48 -2.30 -9.11
N GLU A 46 11.97 -3.49 -9.44
CA GLU A 46 12.12 -4.56 -8.45
C GLU A 46 13.04 -4.10 -7.30
N GLY A 47 12.63 -4.41 -6.06
CA GLY A 47 13.33 -4.01 -4.85
C GLY A 47 13.06 -2.58 -4.36
N GLU A 48 12.36 -1.74 -5.13
CA GLU A 48 11.94 -0.41 -4.66
C GLU A 48 10.84 -0.50 -3.59
N ILE A 49 10.90 0.43 -2.63
CA ILE A 49 9.85 0.59 -1.61
C ILE A 49 8.71 1.42 -2.19
N ILE A 50 7.49 0.91 -2.06
CA ILE A 50 6.27 1.59 -2.50
C ILE A 50 5.78 2.50 -1.37
N SER A 51 5.55 3.77 -1.69
CA SER A 51 5.01 4.80 -0.80
C SER A 51 3.60 5.24 -1.22
N PHE A 52 2.89 5.98 -0.35
CA PHE A 52 1.54 6.50 -0.66
C PHE A 52 1.52 7.40 -1.91
N ASP A 53 2.63 8.05 -2.22
CA ASP A 53 2.74 8.92 -3.38
C ASP A 53 2.86 8.14 -4.69
N ASP A 54 3.31 6.89 -4.64
CA ASP A 54 3.50 6.03 -5.81
C ASP A 54 2.20 5.41 -6.33
N VAL A 55 1.16 5.37 -5.50
CA VAL A 55 -0.10 4.67 -5.82
C VAL A 55 -1.34 5.54 -5.61
N LYS A 56 -2.38 5.27 -6.39
CA LYS A 56 -3.74 5.75 -6.15
C LYS A 56 -4.50 4.67 -5.39
N ILE A 57 -4.79 4.94 -4.11
CA ILE A 57 -5.55 4.03 -3.25
C ILE A 57 -7.05 4.34 -3.36
N PRO A 58 -7.90 3.38 -3.77
CA PRO A 58 -9.34 3.61 -3.82
C PRO A 58 -9.92 3.81 -2.42
N LYS A 59 -11.12 4.39 -2.35
CA LYS A 59 -11.90 4.35 -1.10
C LYS A 59 -12.31 2.90 -0.83
N SER A 60 -12.16 2.45 0.40
CA SER A 60 -12.51 1.09 0.83
C SER A 60 -12.68 1.06 2.35
N LEU A 61 -13.35 0.02 2.86
CA LEU A 61 -13.45 -0.21 4.30
C LEU A 61 -12.08 -0.33 4.97
N ALA A 62 -11.12 -0.98 4.29
CA ALA A 62 -9.75 -1.11 4.81
C ALA A 62 -9.07 0.26 4.95
N ARG A 63 -9.27 1.17 3.97
CA ARG A 63 -8.73 2.53 4.03
C ARG A 63 -9.33 3.32 5.20
N THR A 64 -10.65 3.23 5.39
CA THR A 64 -11.33 3.88 6.52
C THR A 64 -10.82 3.33 7.86
N ALA A 65 -10.72 2.02 8.01
CA ALA A 65 -10.19 1.40 9.23
C ALA A 65 -8.74 1.82 9.53
N TRP A 66 -7.91 1.97 8.50
CA TRP A 66 -6.56 2.51 8.66
C TRP A 66 -6.55 3.96 9.13
N GLU A 67 -7.35 4.82 8.49
CA GLU A 67 -7.51 6.23 8.89
C GLU A 67 -8.00 6.35 10.35
N ASP A 68 -8.91 5.48 10.78
CA ASP A 68 -9.37 5.43 12.18
C ASP A 68 -8.29 4.90 13.14
N THR A 69 -7.52 3.90 12.73
CA THR A 69 -6.37 3.39 13.51
C THR A 69 -5.37 4.51 13.78
N LEU A 70 -5.09 5.37 12.79
CA LEU A 70 -4.17 6.49 12.94
C LEU A 70 -4.65 7.55 13.96
N LYS A 71 -5.96 7.69 14.18
CA LYS A 71 -6.52 8.61 15.19
C LYS A 71 -6.30 8.11 16.63
N CYS A 72 -6.05 6.82 16.80
CA CYS A 72 -5.86 6.17 18.10
C CYS A 72 -4.38 6.11 18.54
N LEU A 73 -3.44 6.66 17.76
CA LEU A 73 -1.99 6.45 17.90
C LEU A 73 -1.18 7.68 18.30
#